data_AF-A0A4S4EQW3-F1
#
_entry.id   AF-A0A4S4EQW3-F1
#
_cell.length_a   1.000
_cell.length_b   1.000
_cell.length_c   1.000
_cell.angle_alpha   90.00
_cell.angle_beta   90.00
_cell.angle_gamma   90.00
#
_symmetry.space_group_name_H-M   'P 1'
#
loop_
_entity.id
_entity.type
_entity.pdbx_description
1 polymer ?
#
loop_
_entity_poly.entity_id
_entity_poly.type
_entity_poly.pdbx_seq_one_letter_code
_entity_poly.pdbx_strand_id
1 'polypeptide(L)'
;MLQRLTWIALRHASAPRAPQPKTSKTKKNSNVETYKDRINTLLLVATIIIIVTFAAGITVPGGYDDSRTHKGMALMVKKFEFQVFVIANAVAMCSSIIVAVLLIWAQLGDLNLVRVSLKLASPLFGGALTMVAISFMTGVYLVVSNLNWLSYVILIMGLIFVLALSTLLILFFLPTSLNHRMLRYIFYYPFSLLLLISKKWR
;
A
#
# COMPACT_ATOMS: atom_id res chain seq x y z
N MET A 1 -44.83 -24.00 37.61
CA MET A 1 -45.24 -25.35 37.12
C MET A 1 -45.91 -25.29 35.74
N LEU A 2 -46.82 -24.34 35.49
CA LEU A 2 -47.54 -24.19 34.22
C LEU A 2 -46.65 -24.09 32.97
N GLN A 3 -45.58 -23.29 32.99
CA GLN A 3 -44.71 -23.09 31.83
C GLN A 3 -44.01 -24.37 31.34
N ARG A 4 -43.73 -25.32 32.24
CA ARG A 4 -43.11 -26.61 31.85
C ARG A 4 -44.09 -27.49 31.08
N LEU A 5 -45.37 -27.46 31.45
CA LEU A 5 -46.42 -28.22 30.75
C LEU A 5 -46.68 -27.65 29.36
N THR A 6 -46.70 -26.32 29.21
CA THR A 6 -46.86 -25.68 27.91
C THR A 6 -45.71 -26.03 26.96
N TRP A 7 -44.48 -26.09 27.48
CA TRP A 7 -43.29 -26.41 26.70
C TRP A 7 -43.26 -27.89 26.26
N ILE A 8 -43.77 -28.80 27.10
CA ILE A 8 -43.90 -30.23 26.78
C ILE A 8 -45.03 -30.47 25.77
N ALA A 9 -46.15 -29.75 25.90
CA ALA A 9 -47.26 -29.79 24.96
C ALA A 9 -46.85 -29.28 23.57
N LEU A 10 -46.07 -28.20 23.50
CA LEU A 10 -45.49 -27.68 22.25
C LEU A 10 -44.51 -28.64 21.58
N ARG A 11 -43.87 -29.55 22.32
CA ARG A 11 -43.01 -30.60 21.76
C ARG A 11 -43.77 -31.78 21.19
N HIS A 12 -44.95 -32.08 21.74
CA HIS A 12 -45.80 -33.20 21.32
C HIS A 12 -46.76 -32.81 20.19
N ALA A 13 -47.14 -31.54 20.10
CA ALA A 13 -47.71 -31.00 18.89
C ALA A 13 -46.62 -31.00 17.82
N SER A 14 -46.66 -31.95 16.89
CA SER A 14 -45.87 -31.94 15.64
C SER A 14 -46.30 -30.76 14.75
N ALA A 15 -46.12 -29.53 15.25
CA ALA A 15 -46.36 -28.32 14.50
C ALA A 15 -45.35 -28.28 13.34
N PRO A 16 -45.80 -27.97 12.11
CA PRO A 16 -44.89 -27.80 10.98
C PRO A 16 -43.79 -26.82 11.37
N ARG A 17 -42.53 -27.20 11.19
CA ARG A 17 -41.39 -26.29 11.39
C ARG A 17 -41.66 -25.02 10.60
N ALA A 18 -41.75 -23.88 11.30
CA ALA A 18 -41.73 -22.58 10.65
C ALA A 18 -40.50 -22.51 9.72
N PRO A 19 -40.61 -21.89 8.54
CA PRO A 19 -39.48 -21.72 7.65
C PRO A 19 -38.34 -21.07 8.44
N GLN A 20 -37.22 -21.78 8.56
CA GLN A 20 -36.01 -21.24 9.15
C GLN A 20 -35.70 -19.90 8.46
N PRO A 21 -35.45 -18.81 9.21
CA PRO A 21 -35.06 -17.55 8.61
C PRO A 21 -33.83 -17.81 7.72
N LYS A 22 -33.84 -17.23 6.52
CA LYS A 22 -32.84 -17.37 5.44
C LYS A 22 -31.45 -16.81 5.84
N THR A 23 -30.91 -17.24 6.97
CA THR A 23 -29.65 -16.77 7.56
C THR A 23 -28.45 -17.04 6.66
N SER A 24 -28.51 -18.02 5.76
CA SER A 24 -27.45 -18.28 4.77
C SER A 24 -27.45 -17.31 3.58
N LYS A 25 -28.62 -16.85 3.10
CA LYS A 25 -28.71 -15.90 1.99
C LYS A 25 -28.35 -14.47 2.43
N THR A 26 -28.82 -14.05 3.60
CA THR A 26 -28.50 -12.71 4.14
C THR A 26 -27.01 -12.57 4.48
N LYS A 27 -26.38 -13.60 5.07
CA LYS A 27 -24.94 -13.57 5.43
C LYS A 27 -24.00 -13.71 4.22
N LYS A 28 -24.45 -14.36 3.14
CA LYS A 28 -23.71 -14.41 1.87
C LYS A 28 -23.72 -13.05 1.18
N ASN A 29 -24.87 -12.38 1.15
CA ASN A 29 -25.00 -11.05 0.52
C ASN A 29 -24.16 -9.99 1.26
N SER A 30 -24.18 -9.97 2.60
CA SER A 30 -23.39 -9.02 3.40
C SER A 30 -21.88 -9.16 3.19
N ASN A 31 -21.38 -10.39 3.02
CA ASN A 31 -19.96 -10.63 2.79
C ASN A 31 -19.51 -10.23 1.38
N VAL A 32 -20.40 -10.33 0.39
CA VAL A 32 -20.12 -9.91 -1.00
C VAL A 32 -20.12 -8.39 -1.12
N GLU A 33 -21.06 -7.70 -0.47
CA GLU A 33 -21.10 -6.23 -0.40
C GLU A 33 -19.84 -5.68 0.28
N THR A 34 -19.48 -6.20 1.46
CA THR A 34 -18.26 -5.79 2.19
C THR A 34 -16.99 -5.96 1.36
N TYR A 35 -16.94 -7.00 0.52
CA TYR A 35 -15.79 -7.25 -0.35
C TYR A 35 -15.72 -6.26 -1.52
N LYS A 36 -16.86 -5.95 -2.14
CA LYS A 36 -16.94 -4.96 -3.21
C LYS A 36 -16.53 -3.56 -2.74
N ASP A 37 -16.94 -3.16 -1.54
CA ASP A 37 -16.57 -1.86 -0.97
C ASP A 37 -15.05 -1.78 -0.74
N ARG A 38 -14.44 -2.86 -0.23
CA ARG A 38 -12.98 -2.95 -0.09
C ARG A 38 -12.27 -2.84 -1.43
N ILE A 39 -12.71 -3.57 -2.45
CA ILE A 39 -12.15 -3.40 -3.81
C ILE A 39 -12.27 -1.95 -4.26
N ASN A 40 -13.44 -1.34 -4.16
CA ASN A 40 -13.66 0.01 -4.65
C ASN A 40 -12.72 1.02 -3.97
N THR A 41 -12.55 0.91 -2.65
CA THR A 41 -11.61 1.77 -1.91
C THR A 41 -10.16 1.57 -2.35
N LEU A 42 -9.69 0.32 -2.48
CA LEU A 42 -8.33 0.05 -2.94
C LEU A 42 -8.12 0.48 -4.40
N LEU A 43 -9.11 0.31 -5.26
CA LEU A 43 -9.08 0.74 -6.66
C LEU A 43 -8.94 2.26 -6.73
N LEU A 44 -9.76 2.98 -5.95
CA LEU A 44 -9.70 4.44 -5.86
C LEU A 44 -8.30 4.90 -5.43
N VAL A 45 -7.73 4.33 -4.36
CA VAL A 45 -6.39 4.72 -3.90
C VAL A 45 -5.31 4.37 -4.94
N ALA A 46 -5.42 3.22 -5.62
CA ALA A 46 -4.51 2.86 -6.71
C ALA A 46 -4.59 3.88 -7.86
N THR A 47 -5.80 4.29 -8.26
CA THR A 47 -6.00 5.33 -9.26
C THR A 47 -5.41 6.67 -8.83
N ILE A 48 -5.55 7.08 -7.57
CA ILE A 48 -4.90 8.28 -7.04
C ILE A 48 -3.37 8.18 -7.19
N ILE A 49 -2.78 7.05 -6.83
CA ILE A 49 -1.33 6.85 -6.97
C ILE A 49 -0.89 6.99 -8.44
N ILE A 50 -1.64 6.40 -9.37
CA ILE A 50 -1.37 6.52 -10.82
C ILE A 50 -1.40 7.98 -11.24
N ILE A 51 -2.42 8.74 -10.83
CA ILE A 51 -2.56 10.16 -11.19
C ILE A 51 -1.39 10.97 -10.62
N VAL A 52 -1.04 10.78 -9.35
CA VAL A 52 0.03 11.53 -8.68
C VAL A 52 1.39 11.23 -9.30
N THR A 53 1.69 9.96 -9.57
CA THR A 53 2.97 9.54 -10.18
C THR A 53 3.07 10.01 -11.64
N PHE A 54 1.96 9.96 -12.39
CA PHE A 54 1.89 10.51 -13.73
C PHE A 54 2.10 12.02 -13.75
N ALA A 55 1.41 12.75 -12.86
CA ALA A 55 1.57 14.19 -12.70
C ALA A 55 3.02 14.54 -12.37
N ALA A 56 3.63 13.83 -11.41
CA ALA A 56 5.04 14.01 -11.04
C ALA A 56 6.01 13.72 -12.20
N GLY A 57 5.70 12.74 -13.06
CA GLY A 57 6.48 12.43 -14.25
C GLY A 57 6.46 13.54 -15.31
N ILE A 58 5.32 14.23 -15.49
CA ILE A 58 5.21 15.34 -16.45
C ILE A 58 5.68 16.68 -15.87
N THR A 59 5.68 16.84 -14.54
CA THR A 59 6.13 18.07 -13.85
C THR A 59 7.56 17.99 -13.33
N VAL A 60 8.38 17.10 -13.89
CA VAL A 60 9.80 17.03 -13.55
C VAL A 60 10.46 18.40 -13.73
N PRO A 61 11.00 19.00 -12.65
CA PRO A 61 11.75 20.24 -12.74
C PRO A 61 13.09 19.91 -13.39
N GLY A 62 13.24 20.21 -14.68
CA GLY A 62 14.47 19.96 -15.43
C GLY A 62 14.82 21.18 -16.23
N GLY A 63 15.66 22.06 -15.68
CA GLY A 63 16.30 23.10 -16.47
C GLY A 63 17.14 22.45 -17.58
N TYR A 64 17.13 23.04 -18.76
CA TYR A 64 18.01 22.62 -19.85
C TYR A 64 19.42 23.16 -19.60
N ASP A 65 20.43 22.31 -19.85
CA ASP A 65 21.82 22.75 -19.87
C ASP A 65 22.03 23.67 -21.08
N ASP A 66 22.39 24.93 -20.83
CA ASP A 66 22.68 25.94 -21.87
C ASP A 66 24.18 25.99 -22.22
N SER A 67 24.97 25.06 -21.69
CA SER A 67 26.39 24.92 -21.98
C SER A 67 26.61 24.48 -23.44
N ARG A 68 27.53 25.15 -24.15
CA ARG A 68 27.80 24.93 -25.59
C ARG A 68 28.11 23.48 -26.01
N THR A 69 28.49 22.61 -25.07
CA THR A 69 28.87 21.21 -25.29
C THR A 69 27.74 20.20 -25.03
N HIS A 70 26.69 20.60 -24.30
CA HIS A 70 25.58 19.72 -23.87
C HIS A 70 24.20 20.39 -24.02
N LYS A 71 24.11 21.36 -24.94
CA LYS A 71 22.90 22.13 -25.24
C LYS A 71 21.70 21.21 -25.43
N GLY A 72 20.67 21.36 -24.60
CA GLY A 72 19.44 20.59 -24.72
C GLY A 72 19.38 19.33 -23.84
N MET A 73 20.36 19.05 -22.99
CA MET A 73 20.28 17.96 -22.01
C MET A 73 19.74 18.49 -20.68
N ALA A 74 18.74 17.83 -20.08
CA ALA A 74 18.21 18.26 -18.80
C ALA A 74 19.30 18.16 -17.72
N LEU A 75 19.63 19.28 -17.08
CA LEU A 75 20.74 19.46 -16.14
C LEU A 75 20.70 18.45 -14.98
N MET A 76 19.49 18.00 -14.63
CA MET A 76 19.24 17.02 -13.56
C MET A 76 19.37 15.56 -13.98
N VAL A 77 19.37 15.20 -15.28
CA VAL A 77 19.42 13.79 -15.74
C VAL A 77 20.73 13.08 -15.38
N LYS A 78 21.83 13.83 -15.26
CA LYS A 78 23.13 13.30 -14.82
C LYS A 78 23.19 13.01 -13.32
N LYS A 79 22.24 13.51 -12.52
CA LYS A 79 22.20 13.27 -11.07
C LYS A 79 21.59 11.91 -10.78
N PHE A 80 22.28 11.10 -9.99
CA PHE A 80 21.83 9.76 -9.61
C PHE A 80 20.46 9.79 -8.94
N GLU A 81 20.19 10.83 -8.16
CA GLU A 81 18.93 11.03 -7.44
C GLU A 81 17.76 11.23 -8.41
N PHE A 82 17.97 11.91 -9.52
CA PHE A 82 16.93 12.07 -10.54
C PHE A 82 16.58 10.74 -11.23
N GLN A 83 17.58 9.91 -11.52
CA GLN A 83 17.35 8.59 -12.12
C GLN A 83 16.56 7.69 -11.17
N VAL A 84 16.92 7.67 -9.88
CA VAL A 84 16.19 6.94 -8.85
C VAL A 84 14.76 7.46 -8.71
N PHE A 85 14.54 8.77 -8.74
CA PHE A 85 13.21 9.40 -8.71
C PHE A 85 12.32 8.90 -9.85
N VAL A 86 12.82 8.97 -11.09
CA VAL A 86 12.05 8.59 -12.29
C VAL A 86 11.76 7.10 -12.31
N ILE A 87 12.76 6.25 -12.02
CA ILE A 87 12.59 4.79 -12.00
C ILE A 87 11.59 4.40 -10.90
N ALA A 88 11.72 4.94 -9.69
CA ALA A 88 10.80 4.66 -8.59
C ALA A 88 9.37 5.10 -8.91
N ASN A 89 9.18 6.29 -9.51
CA ASN A 89 7.87 6.77 -9.94
C ASN A 89 7.27 5.86 -11.03
N ALA A 90 8.05 5.46 -12.02
CA ALA A 90 7.58 4.57 -13.09
C ALA A 90 7.18 3.19 -12.55
N VAL A 91 7.99 2.61 -11.66
CA VAL A 91 7.68 1.33 -11.01
C VAL A 91 6.42 1.43 -10.13
N ALA A 92 6.27 2.53 -9.39
CA ALA A 92 5.07 2.79 -8.59
C ALA A 92 3.82 2.90 -9.46
N MET A 93 3.89 3.65 -10.57
CA MET A 93 2.79 3.82 -11.51
C MET A 93 2.39 2.49 -12.15
N CYS A 94 3.35 1.73 -12.70
CA CYS A 94 3.11 0.42 -13.30
C CYS A 94 2.52 -0.58 -12.30
N SER A 95 3.05 -0.61 -11.07
CA SER A 95 2.53 -1.49 -10.01
C SER A 95 1.09 -1.14 -9.63
N SER A 96 0.75 0.14 -9.51
CA SER A 96 -0.63 0.57 -9.25
C SER A 96 -1.59 0.28 -10.40
N ILE A 97 -1.13 0.37 -11.66
CA ILE A 97 -1.93 -0.05 -12.82
C ILE A 97 -2.23 -1.55 -12.75
N ILE A 98 -1.22 -2.38 -12.47
CA ILE A 98 -1.42 -3.83 -12.33
C ILE A 98 -2.41 -4.12 -11.20
N VAL A 99 -2.28 -3.46 -10.05
CA VAL A 99 -3.24 -3.58 -8.94
C VAL A 99 -4.65 -3.19 -9.37
N ALA A 100 -4.81 -2.08 -10.08
CA ALA A 100 -6.10 -1.62 -10.56
C ALA A 100 -6.74 -2.64 -11.52
N VAL A 101 -5.97 -3.19 -12.46
CA VAL A 101 -6.43 -4.24 -13.39
C VAL A 101 -6.83 -5.51 -12.62
N LEU A 102 -6.03 -5.95 -11.64
CA LEU A 102 -6.35 -7.09 -10.80
C LEU A 102 -7.64 -6.88 -9.99
N LEU A 103 -7.88 -5.65 -9.53
CA LEU A 103 -9.09 -5.28 -8.79
C LEU A 103 -10.34 -5.22 -9.69
N ILE A 104 -10.20 -4.67 -10.89
CA ILE A 104 -11.28 -4.67 -11.89
C ILE A 104 -11.62 -6.12 -12.26
N TRP A 105 -10.61 -6.97 -12.52
CA TRP A 105 -10.83 -8.39 -12.80
C TRP A 105 -11.51 -9.11 -11.63
N ALA A 106 -11.11 -8.78 -10.38
CA ALA A 106 -11.77 -9.30 -9.20
C ALA A 106 -13.23 -8.84 -9.08
N GLN A 107 -13.61 -7.70 -9.66
CA GLN A 107 -14.99 -7.23 -9.65
C GLN A 107 -15.88 -7.97 -10.66
N LEU A 108 -15.30 -8.47 -11.75
CA LEU A 108 -15.98 -9.25 -12.79
C LEU A 108 -15.97 -10.77 -12.52
N GLY A 109 -14.97 -11.28 -11.80
CA GLY A 109 -14.79 -12.70 -11.54
C GLY A 109 -15.60 -13.27 -10.35
N ASP A 110 -15.68 -14.59 -10.27
CA ASP A 110 -16.34 -15.31 -9.18
C ASP A 110 -15.63 -15.11 -7.82
N LEU A 111 -16.31 -15.42 -6.70
CA LEU A 111 -15.85 -15.14 -5.32
C LEU A 111 -14.52 -15.82 -4.95
N ASN A 112 -14.13 -16.90 -5.65
CA ASN A 112 -12.83 -17.53 -5.46
C ASN A 112 -11.70 -16.78 -6.17
N LEU A 113 -11.93 -16.29 -7.39
CA LEU A 113 -10.95 -15.48 -8.14
C LEU A 113 -10.69 -14.15 -7.43
N VAL A 114 -11.76 -13.50 -7.00
CA VAL A 114 -11.82 -12.38 -6.05
C VAL A 114 -10.77 -12.53 -4.94
N ARG A 115 -10.84 -13.61 -4.16
CA ARG A 115 -9.98 -13.81 -2.98
C ARG A 115 -8.51 -13.98 -3.37
N VAL A 116 -8.24 -14.67 -4.47
CA VAL A 116 -6.87 -14.87 -4.99
C VAL A 116 -6.30 -13.56 -5.51
N SER A 117 -7.06 -12.82 -6.30
CA SER A 117 -6.67 -11.51 -6.82
C SER A 117 -6.44 -10.49 -5.70
N LEU A 118 -7.27 -10.46 -4.66
CA LEU A 118 -7.04 -9.57 -3.51
C LEU A 118 -5.78 -9.94 -2.72
N LYS A 119 -5.51 -11.25 -2.56
CA LYS A 119 -4.29 -11.74 -1.92
C LYS A 119 -3.03 -11.36 -2.69
N LEU A 120 -3.08 -11.37 -4.02
CA LEU A 120 -1.97 -10.95 -4.90
C LEU A 120 -1.87 -9.42 -4.99
N ALA A 121 -2.99 -8.71 -5.12
CA ALA A 121 -3.02 -7.26 -5.23
C ALA A 121 -2.55 -6.57 -3.95
N SER A 122 -2.81 -7.15 -2.78
CA SER A 122 -2.40 -6.60 -1.50
C SER A 122 -0.88 -6.32 -1.45
N PRO A 123 0.05 -7.29 -1.59
CA PRO A 123 1.49 -7.02 -1.50
C PRO A 123 2.02 -6.09 -2.58
N LEU A 124 1.46 -6.18 -3.78
CA LEU A 124 1.78 -5.29 -4.91
C LEU A 124 1.37 -3.84 -4.61
N PHE A 125 0.18 -3.63 -4.06
CA PHE A 125 -0.32 -2.32 -3.65
C PHE A 125 0.56 -1.73 -2.54
N GLY A 126 0.93 -2.56 -1.57
CA GLY A 126 1.85 -2.17 -0.53
C GLY A 126 3.22 -1.74 -1.05
N GLY A 127 3.78 -2.54 -1.96
CA GLY A 127 5.02 -2.20 -2.67
C GLY A 127 4.89 -0.86 -3.41
N ALA A 128 3.79 -0.65 -4.13
CA ALA A 128 3.53 0.61 -4.84
C ALA A 128 3.54 1.81 -3.88
N LEU A 129 2.86 1.74 -2.73
CA LEU A 129 2.90 2.82 -1.72
C LEU A 129 4.32 3.13 -1.22
N THR A 130 5.12 2.09 -0.98
CA THR A 130 6.52 2.30 -0.54
C THR A 130 7.36 2.94 -1.64
N MET A 131 7.16 2.57 -2.90
CA MET A 131 7.86 3.15 -4.05
C MET A 131 7.47 4.61 -4.28
N VAL A 132 6.19 4.96 -4.11
CA VAL A 132 5.74 6.37 -4.14
C VAL A 132 6.43 7.18 -3.05
N ALA A 133 6.51 6.65 -1.82
CA ALA A 133 7.16 7.35 -0.72
C ALA A 133 8.66 7.57 -0.99
N ILE A 134 9.36 6.55 -1.51
CA ILE A 134 10.78 6.65 -1.89
C ILE A 134 10.96 7.69 -3.01
N SER A 135 10.09 7.67 -4.03
CA SER A 135 10.17 8.63 -5.12
C SER A 135 9.93 10.05 -4.61
N PHE A 136 8.90 10.28 -3.79
CA PHE A 136 8.66 11.59 -3.20
C PHE A 136 9.88 12.09 -2.42
N MET A 137 10.50 11.26 -1.58
CA MET A 137 11.70 11.65 -0.83
C MET A 137 12.88 11.98 -1.72
N THR A 138 13.09 11.19 -2.78
CA THR A 138 14.16 11.42 -3.74
C THR A 138 13.93 12.71 -4.53
N GLY A 139 12.67 13.00 -4.89
CA GLY A 139 12.29 14.24 -5.57
C GLY A 139 12.50 15.48 -4.68
N VAL A 140 12.09 15.42 -3.41
CA VAL A 140 12.33 16.52 -2.47
C VAL A 140 13.83 16.71 -2.23
N TYR A 141 14.59 15.63 -2.06
CA TYR A 141 16.06 15.70 -1.91
C TYR A 141 16.73 16.33 -3.13
N LEU A 142 16.28 15.98 -4.34
CA LEU A 142 16.80 16.55 -5.59
C LEU A 142 16.62 18.08 -5.63
N VAL A 143 15.44 18.57 -5.24
CA VAL A 143 15.12 20.01 -5.19
C VAL A 143 15.92 20.73 -4.10
N VAL A 144 16.12 20.10 -2.96
CA VAL A 144 16.72 20.72 -1.76
C VAL A 144 18.25 20.52 -1.68
N SER A 145 18.84 19.76 -2.60
CA SER A 145 20.26 19.36 -2.59
C SER A 145 21.29 20.48 -2.43
N ASN A 146 20.93 21.75 -2.65
CA ASN A 146 21.80 22.91 -2.44
C ASN A 146 21.94 23.36 -0.96
N LEU A 147 21.08 22.91 -0.03
CA LEU A 147 21.11 23.30 1.38
C LEU A 147 21.31 22.07 2.29
N ASN A 148 22.54 21.84 2.73
CA ASN A 148 22.93 20.63 3.47
C ASN A 148 22.08 20.38 4.73
N TRP A 149 21.80 21.41 5.54
CA TRP A 149 20.96 21.27 6.75
C TRP A 149 19.54 20.78 6.43
N LEU A 150 18.93 21.35 5.40
CA LEU A 150 17.54 21.02 5.03
C LEU A 150 17.45 19.61 4.44
N SER A 151 18.44 19.21 3.64
CA SER A 151 18.56 17.84 3.12
C SER A 151 18.62 16.79 4.23
N TYR A 152 19.40 17.02 5.30
CA TYR A 152 19.46 16.07 6.42
C TYR A 152 18.13 15.92 7.15
N VAL A 153 17.42 17.03 7.40
CA VAL A 153 16.11 17.00 8.06
C VAL A 153 15.09 16.21 7.23
N ILE A 154 15.04 16.46 5.92
CA ILE A 154 14.13 15.77 5.00
C ILE A 154 14.46 14.28 4.91
N LEU A 155 15.74 13.92 4.88
CA LEU A 155 16.17 12.53 4.81
C LEU A 155 15.78 11.78 6.09
N ILE A 156 15.97 12.38 7.28
CA ILE A 156 15.57 11.78 8.55
C ILE A 156 14.04 11.61 8.62
N MET A 157 13.28 12.66 8.29
CA MET A 157 11.81 12.60 8.24
C MET A 157 11.32 11.54 7.26
N GLY A 158 11.95 11.47 6.09
CA GLY A 158 11.62 10.50 5.05
C GLY A 158 11.92 9.07 5.43
N LEU A 159 13.06 8.84 6.06
CA LEU A 159 13.43 7.53 6.57
C LEU A 159 12.43 7.04 7.62
N ILE A 160 12.05 7.90 8.57
CA ILE A 160 11.04 7.58 9.59
C ILE A 160 9.70 7.25 8.92
N PHE A 161 9.28 8.03 7.92
CA PHE A 161 8.03 7.82 7.20
C PHE A 161 8.01 6.50 6.42
N VAL A 162 9.08 6.18 5.67
CA VAL A 162 9.20 4.93 4.93
C VAL A 162 9.23 3.73 5.88
N LEU A 163 9.96 3.81 6.99
CA LEU A 163 10.00 2.76 8.01
C LEU A 163 8.61 2.55 8.64
N ALA A 164 7.91 3.63 8.98
CA ALA A 164 6.55 3.54 9.50
C ALA A 164 5.60 2.87 8.50
N LEU A 165 5.63 3.27 7.22
CA LEU A 165 4.85 2.65 6.16
C LEU A 165 5.20 1.17 5.98
N SER A 166 6.48 0.81 5.95
CA SER A 166 6.91 -0.59 5.85
C SER A 166 6.43 -1.41 7.05
N THR A 167 6.48 -0.87 8.27
CA THR A 167 6.00 -1.58 9.47
C THR A 167 4.48 -1.81 9.46
N LEU A 168 3.70 -0.80 9.05
CA LEU A 168 2.26 -0.93 8.86
C LEU A 168 1.94 -1.94 7.76
N LEU A 169 2.71 -1.93 6.68
CA LEU A 169 2.58 -2.88 5.59
C LEU A 169 2.77 -4.31 6.07
N ILE A 170 3.88 -4.56 6.77
CA ILE A 170 4.24 -5.86 7.31
C ILE A 170 3.18 -6.31 8.32
N LEU A 171 2.70 -5.42 9.21
CA LEU A 171 1.62 -5.73 10.16
C LEU A 171 0.32 -6.14 9.44
N PHE A 172 -0.01 -5.47 8.33
CA PHE A 172 -1.17 -5.79 7.51
C PHE A 172 -1.01 -7.10 6.72
N PHE A 173 0.22 -7.47 6.34
CA PHE A 173 0.54 -8.75 5.70
C PHE A 173 0.63 -9.94 6.65
N LEU A 174 1.07 -9.72 7.90
CA LEU A 174 1.33 -10.76 8.90
C LEU A 174 0.22 -10.99 9.96
N PRO A 175 -1.09 -10.71 9.77
CA PRO A 175 -2.06 -10.91 10.85
C PRO A 175 -2.36 -12.40 11.16
N THR A 176 -1.64 -13.37 10.58
CA THR A 176 -1.82 -14.80 10.90
C THR A 176 -0.58 -15.64 11.21
N SER A 177 0.68 -15.16 11.13
CA SER A 177 1.81 -15.99 11.61
C SER A 177 3.12 -15.22 11.81
N LEU A 178 3.79 -15.47 12.93
CA LEU A 178 5.20 -15.16 13.26
C LEU A 178 5.54 -13.77 13.85
N ASN A 179 5.16 -13.62 15.13
CA ASN A 179 6.05 -13.46 16.29
C ASN A 179 7.12 -12.32 16.31
N HIS A 180 7.16 -11.62 17.45
CA HIS A 180 7.96 -10.45 17.87
C HIS A 180 9.47 -10.41 17.51
N ARG A 181 10.07 -11.49 17.00
CA ARG A 181 11.51 -11.57 16.62
C ARG A 181 11.84 -10.88 15.30
N MET A 182 11.00 -11.00 14.26
CA MET A 182 11.25 -10.36 12.96
C MET A 182 11.10 -8.83 13.03
N LEU A 183 10.14 -8.35 13.83
CA LEU A 183 9.94 -6.92 14.09
C LEU A 183 11.18 -6.26 14.70
N ARG A 184 11.84 -6.97 15.62
CA ARG A 184 13.05 -6.49 16.30
C ARG A 184 14.25 -6.42 15.35
N TYR A 185 14.37 -7.32 14.38
CA TYR A 185 15.45 -7.33 13.39
C TYR A 185 15.30 -6.21 12.35
N ILE A 186 14.07 -5.95 11.89
CA ILE A 186 13.76 -4.91 10.89
C ILE A 186 13.95 -3.50 11.46
N PHE A 187 13.64 -3.29 12.75
CA PHE A 187 13.93 -2.02 13.44
C PHE A 187 15.43 -1.81 13.69
N TYR A 188 16.21 -2.89 13.86
CA TYR A 188 17.62 -2.82 14.26
C TYR A 188 18.55 -2.41 13.11
N TYR A 189 18.31 -2.89 11.89
CA TYR A 189 19.17 -2.59 10.73
C TYR A 189 19.28 -1.10 10.35
N PRO A 190 18.18 -0.33 10.21
CA PRO A 190 18.29 1.08 9.85
C PRO A 190 18.88 1.92 10.99
N PHE A 191 18.56 1.60 12.25
CA PHE A 191 19.14 2.26 13.42
C PHE A 191 20.65 2.01 13.54
N SER A 192 21.08 0.77 13.29
CA SER A 192 22.50 0.40 13.29
C SER A 192 23.28 1.03 12.12
N LEU A 193 22.67 1.13 10.93
CA LEU A 193 23.26 1.79 9.77
C LEU A 193 23.45 3.30 10.00
N LEU A 194 22.45 3.96 10.62
CA LEU A 194 22.53 5.39 10.98
C LEU A 194 23.67 5.67 11.98
N LEU A 195 23.85 4.79 12.95
CA LEU A 195 24.95 4.84 13.94
C LEU A 195 26.33 4.63 13.30
N LEU A 196 26.43 3.75 12.29
CA LEU A 196 27.65 3.54 11.52
C LEU A 196 28.02 4.76 10.66
N ILE A 197 27.03 5.41 10.04
CA ILE A 197 27.24 6.64 9.26
C ILE A 197 27.65 7.79 10.18
N SER A 198 27.02 7.92 11.36
CA SER A 198 27.39 8.91 12.38
C SER A 198 28.82 8.74 12.90
N LYS A 199 29.30 7.49 13.05
CA LYS A 199 30.68 7.22 13.48
C LYS A 199 31.73 7.45 12.38
N LYS A 200 31.35 7.39 11.11
CA LYS A 200 32.28 7.53 9.98
C LYS A 200 32.67 8.99 9.69
N TRP A 201 31.95 9.95 10.27
CA TRP A 201 32.17 11.39 10.12
C TRP A 201 32.73 12.06 11.38
N ARG A 202 33.26 11.28 12.33
CA ARG A 202 33.98 11.76 13.51
C ARG A 202 35.45 11.40 13.42
#